data_AF-A0A970AU86-F1
#
_entry.id   AF-A0A970AU86-F1
#
_cell.length_a   1.000
_cell.length_b   1.000
_cell.length_c   1.000
_cell.angle_alpha   90.00
_cell.angle_beta   90.00
_cell.angle_gamma   90.00
#
_symmetry.space_group_name_H-M   'P 1'
#
loop_
_entity.id
_entity.type
_entity.pdbx_description
1 polymer ?
#
loop_
_entity_poly.entity_id
_entity_poly.type
_entity_poly.pdbx_seq_one_letter_code
_entity_poly.pdbx_strand_id
1 'polypeptide(L)'
;MIRKAGDIIPEVVDVLIKLRVHKHNKNANTDSSGKFKIPNKCPSCATQLIKTQTKIDLLCPNIDTCPAQIIGRLSYFSSRNLANIVGLSEKIIERFIDEYKVSDIPDLYNLPWDQIKELEGFGSKSVENLQKAIDNSKKISDVKS
;
A
#
# COMPACT_ATOMS: atom_id res chain seq x y z
N MET A 1 -16.45 2.60 -22.41
CA MET A 1 -16.95 1.23 -22.24
C MET A 1 -16.18 0.62 -21.09
N ILE A 2 -16.89 0.20 -20.05
CA ILE A 2 -16.31 -0.49 -18.89
C ILE A 2 -16.75 -1.95 -18.98
N ARG A 3 -15.83 -2.88 -18.74
CA ARG A 3 -16.10 -4.32 -18.70
C ARG A 3 -15.49 -4.87 -17.43
N LYS A 4 -16.05 -5.93 -16.85
CA LYS A 4 -15.35 -6.66 -15.78
C LYS A 4 -14.29 -7.57 -16.40
N ALA A 5 -13.04 -7.44 -15.98
CA ALA A 5 -11.99 -8.41 -16.27
C ALA A 5 -12.08 -9.52 -15.22
N GLY A 6 -12.64 -10.68 -15.58
CA GLY A 6 -13.10 -11.67 -14.60
C GLY A 6 -14.29 -11.13 -13.78
N ASP A 7 -14.40 -11.48 -12.50
CA ASP A 7 -15.58 -11.14 -11.67
C ASP A 7 -15.44 -9.89 -10.79
N ILE A 8 -14.21 -9.39 -10.54
CA ILE A 8 -13.92 -8.50 -9.39
C ILE A 8 -13.47 -7.08 -9.81
N ILE A 9 -12.51 -6.93 -10.73
CA ILE A 9 -11.94 -5.61 -11.06
C ILE A 9 -12.44 -5.13 -12.43
N PRO A 10 -13.09 -3.95 -12.50
CA PRO A 10 -13.53 -3.38 -13.76
C PRO A 10 -12.35 -2.78 -14.56
N GLU A 11 -12.37 -2.99 -15.87
CA GLU A 11 -11.42 -2.46 -16.85
C GLU A 11 -12.12 -1.47 -17.79
N VAL A 12 -11.41 -0.40 -18.16
CA VAL A 12 -11.83 0.52 -19.21
C VAL A 12 -11.32 -0.02 -20.55
N VAL A 13 -12.22 -0.54 -21.38
CA VAL A 13 -11.87 -1.19 -22.66
C VAL A 13 -11.75 -0.19 -23.81
N ASP A 14 -12.61 0.82 -23.82
CA ASP A 14 -12.62 1.81 -24.90
C ASP A 14 -13.31 3.12 -24.47
N VAL A 15 -13.09 4.20 -25.21
CA VAL A 15 -13.73 5.50 -25.01
C VAL A 15 -14.68 5.81 -26.18
N LEU A 16 -15.96 6.01 -25.87
CA LEU A 16 -16.97 6.38 -26.88
C LEU A 16 -16.86 7.87 -27.22
N ILE A 17 -15.93 8.22 -28.11
CA ILE A 17 -15.60 9.61 -28.46
C ILE A 17 -16.84 10.41 -28.92
N LYS A 18 -17.76 9.76 -29.64
CA LYS A 18 -19.00 10.38 -30.17
C LYS A 18 -19.95 10.89 -29.07
N LEU A 19 -19.88 10.33 -27.87
CA LEU A 19 -20.72 10.71 -26.73
C LEU A 19 -20.02 11.66 -25.76
N ARG A 20 -18.82 12.16 -26.11
CA ARG A 20 -18.07 13.10 -25.25
C ARG A 20 -18.73 14.47 -25.26
N VAL A 21 -19.56 14.74 -24.26
CA VAL A 21 -20.32 16.00 -24.11
C VAL A 21 -19.45 17.19 -23.67
N HIS A 22 -18.42 16.94 -22.85
CA HIS A 22 -17.48 17.97 -22.41
C HIS A 22 -16.11 17.73 -23.04
N LYS A 23 -15.62 18.66 -23.87
CA LYS A 23 -14.34 18.49 -24.56
C LYS A 23 -13.15 18.41 -23.59
N HIS A 24 -13.22 19.05 -22.42
CA HIS A 24 -12.11 19.13 -21.48
C HIS A 24 -12.63 19.48 -20.07
N ASN A 25 -13.02 18.49 -19.27
CA ASN A 25 -13.35 18.74 -17.86
C ASN A 25 -12.04 18.97 -17.10
N LYS A 26 -11.76 20.22 -16.76
CA LYS A 26 -10.61 20.58 -15.93
C LYS A 26 -10.82 20.05 -14.52
N ASN A 27 -9.90 19.23 -14.05
CA ASN A 27 -9.78 18.82 -12.65
C ASN A 27 -8.30 18.87 -12.22
N ALA A 28 -8.04 18.51 -10.95
CA ALA A 28 -6.69 18.52 -10.37
C ALA A 28 -5.66 17.67 -11.14
N ASN A 29 -6.12 16.70 -11.94
CA ASN A 29 -5.30 15.75 -12.70
C ASN A 29 -5.22 16.08 -14.20
N THR A 30 -5.71 17.25 -14.62
CA THR A 30 -5.65 17.67 -16.03
C THR A 30 -4.80 18.92 -16.21
N ASP A 31 -4.08 19.01 -17.33
CA ASP A 31 -3.32 20.20 -17.70
C ASP A 31 -4.21 21.37 -18.17
N SER A 32 -3.59 22.50 -18.53
CA SER A 32 -4.30 23.68 -19.04
C SER A 32 -5.14 23.42 -20.29
N SER A 33 -4.79 22.38 -21.06
CA SER A 33 -5.52 21.90 -22.24
C SER A 33 -6.59 20.84 -21.90
N GLY A 34 -6.76 20.49 -20.62
CA GLY A 34 -7.71 19.50 -20.14
C GLY A 34 -7.32 18.05 -20.45
N LYS A 35 -6.04 17.77 -20.71
CA LYS A 35 -5.51 16.41 -20.89
C LYS A 35 -5.05 15.84 -19.56
N PHE A 36 -5.21 14.53 -19.37
CA PHE A 36 -4.69 13.85 -18.18
C PHE A 36 -3.17 14.01 -18.07
N LYS A 37 -2.71 14.45 -16.90
CA LYS A 37 -1.30 14.66 -16.61
C LYS A 37 -0.76 13.48 -15.80
N ILE A 38 0.20 12.77 -16.38
CA ILE A 38 0.96 11.75 -15.63
C ILE A 38 1.76 12.48 -14.53
N PRO A 39 1.68 12.03 -13.27
CA PRO A 39 2.41 12.66 -12.19
C PRO A 39 3.93 12.47 -12.39
N ASN A 40 4.70 13.54 -12.20
CA ASN A 40 6.17 13.47 -12.21
C ASN A 40 6.73 13.17 -10.80
N LYS A 41 5.92 13.36 -9.76
CA LYS A 41 6.26 13.14 -8.35
C LYS A 41 5.36 12.09 -7.76
N CYS A 42 5.89 11.29 -6.84
CA CYS A 42 5.14 10.27 -6.13
C CYS A 42 3.99 10.93 -5.34
N PRO A 43 2.74 10.43 -5.45
CA PRO A 43 1.62 10.98 -4.68
C PRO A 43 1.73 10.66 -3.18
N SER A 44 2.56 9.68 -2.79
CA SER A 44 2.75 9.29 -1.39
C SER A 44 3.87 10.07 -0.70
N CYS A 45 5.03 10.24 -1.34
CA CYS A 45 6.20 10.88 -0.71
C CYS A 45 6.79 12.08 -1.47
N ALA A 46 6.15 12.51 -2.56
CA ALA A 46 6.58 13.61 -3.43
C ALA A 46 7.96 13.45 -4.13
N THR A 47 8.64 12.31 -3.98
CA THR A 47 9.90 12.01 -4.69
C THR A 47 9.69 11.99 -6.21
N GLN A 48 10.68 12.47 -6.97
CA GLN A 48 10.67 12.39 -8.44
C GLN A 48 10.59 10.94 -8.92
N LEU A 49 9.60 10.64 -9.76
CA LEU A 49 9.38 9.29 -10.28
C LEU A 49 10.34 8.97 -11.43
N ILE A 50 10.72 7.70 -11.53
CA ILE A 50 11.60 7.16 -12.57
C ILE A 50 10.84 6.18 -13.46
N LYS A 51 11.16 6.15 -14.76
CA LYS A 51 10.63 5.13 -15.67
C LYS A 51 11.48 3.88 -15.61
N THR A 52 10.86 2.71 -15.73
CA THR A 52 11.59 1.45 -15.88
C THR A 52 12.31 1.38 -17.21
N GLN A 53 13.19 0.38 -17.38
CA GLN A 53 13.94 0.16 -18.63
C GLN A 53 13.00 -0.08 -19.82
N THR A 54 11.85 -0.72 -19.60
CA THR A 54 10.80 -0.91 -20.60
C THR A 54 10.04 0.37 -20.93
N LYS A 55 10.24 1.45 -20.15
CA LYS A 55 9.57 2.76 -20.23
C LYS A 55 8.04 2.72 -20.11
N ILE A 56 7.49 1.57 -19.71
CA ILE A 56 6.04 1.38 -19.50
C ILE A 56 5.68 1.82 -18.08
N ASP A 57 6.43 1.35 -17.10
CA ASP A 57 6.10 1.58 -15.70
C ASP A 57 6.80 2.82 -15.14
N LEU A 58 6.14 3.42 -14.15
CA LEU A 58 6.62 4.55 -13.40
C LEU A 58 6.77 4.15 -11.93
N LEU A 59 7.98 4.23 -11.40
CA LEU A 59 8.33 3.76 -10.06
C LEU A 59 8.86 4.89 -9.19
N CYS A 60 8.61 4.77 -7.88
CA CYS A 60 9.21 5.64 -6.88
C CYS A 60 10.61 5.11 -6.50
N PRO A 61 11.69 5.88 -6.67
CA PRO A 61 13.04 5.44 -6.31
C PRO A 61 13.33 5.54 -4.81
N ASN A 62 12.49 6.24 -4.04
CA ASN A 62 12.62 6.35 -2.58
C ASN A 62 12.15 5.04 -1.93
N ILE A 63 13.05 4.08 -1.82
CA ILE A 63 12.77 2.76 -1.26
C ILE A 63 12.63 2.88 0.27
N ASP A 64 13.50 3.63 0.92
CA ASP A 64 13.63 3.58 2.38
C ASP A 64 12.48 4.27 3.12
N THR A 65 12.08 5.46 2.67
CA THR A 65 11.18 6.34 3.45
C THR A 65 9.81 6.57 2.81
N CYS A 66 9.54 6.00 1.64
CA CYS A 66 8.23 6.18 1.00
C CYS A 66 7.14 5.39 1.77
N PRO A 67 6.10 6.05 2.32
CA PRO A 67 5.08 5.37 3.11
C PRO A 67 4.40 4.24 2.36
N ALA A 68 4.02 4.47 1.09
CA ALA A 68 3.42 3.43 0.25
C ALA A 68 4.33 2.21 0.04
N GLN A 69 5.65 2.40 -0.02
CA GLN A 69 6.59 1.27 -0.15
C GLN A 69 6.80 0.54 1.18
N ILE A 70 6.83 1.26 2.30
CA ILE A 70 6.90 0.66 3.64
C ILE A 70 5.66 -0.21 3.87
N ILE A 71 4.46 0.32 3.63
CA ILE A 71 3.20 -0.42 3.74
C ILE A 71 3.25 -1.68 2.86
N GLY A 72 3.64 -1.53 1.59
CA GLY A 72 3.74 -2.65 0.65
C GLY A 72 4.71 -3.74 1.11
N ARG A 73 5.90 -3.37 1.62
CA ARG A 73 6.89 -4.33 2.14
C ARG A 73 6.39 -5.06 3.39
N LEU A 74 5.81 -4.33 4.34
CA LEU A 74 5.30 -4.92 5.58
C LEU A 74 4.07 -5.80 5.32
N SER A 75 3.20 -5.39 4.40
CA SER A 75 2.05 -6.17 3.93
C SER A 75 2.49 -7.46 3.27
N TYR A 76 3.47 -7.38 2.35
CA TYR A 76 4.07 -8.55 1.72
C TYR A 76 4.73 -9.47 2.75
N PHE A 77 5.49 -8.90 3.70
CA PHE A 77 6.10 -9.66 4.77
C PHE A 77 5.06 -10.43 5.58
N SER A 78 3.98 -9.76 5.98
CA SER A 78 2.89 -10.31 6.79
C SER A 78 2.06 -11.38 6.07
N SER A 79 2.19 -11.49 4.75
CA SER A 79 1.39 -12.38 3.92
C SER A 79 1.52 -13.86 4.32
N ARG A 80 0.49 -14.64 4.00
CA ARG A 80 0.41 -16.08 4.29
C ARG A 80 1.60 -16.88 3.74
N ASN A 81 2.17 -16.42 2.62
CA ASN A 81 3.26 -17.11 1.92
C ASN A 81 4.64 -16.77 2.50
N LEU A 82 4.73 -15.79 3.40
CA LEU A 82 5.98 -15.39 4.02
C LEU A 82 5.90 -15.51 5.54
N ALA A 83 5.56 -14.45 6.27
CA ALA A 83 5.55 -14.46 7.73
C ALA A 83 4.26 -15.03 8.35
N ASN A 84 3.19 -15.16 7.54
CA ASN A 84 1.87 -15.64 7.96
C ASN A 84 1.35 -14.95 9.24
N ILE A 85 1.48 -13.62 9.30
CA ILE A 85 1.05 -12.82 10.45
C ILE A 85 -0.43 -12.49 10.29
N VAL A 86 -1.28 -13.37 10.81
CA VAL A 86 -2.73 -13.19 10.78
C VAL A 86 -3.13 -12.00 11.66
N GLY A 87 -3.92 -11.09 11.09
CA GLY A 87 -4.41 -9.90 11.79
C GLY A 87 -3.60 -8.63 11.52
N LEU A 88 -2.43 -8.71 10.86
CA LEU A 88 -1.66 -7.53 10.47
C LEU A 88 -2.05 -7.06 9.06
N SER A 89 -3.18 -6.34 8.98
CA SER A 89 -3.69 -5.77 7.71
C SER A 89 -2.98 -4.47 7.32
N GLU A 90 -3.07 -4.06 6.05
CA GLU A 90 -2.53 -2.78 5.56
C GLU A 90 -2.99 -1.57 6.40
N LYS A 91 -4.27 -1.54 6.81
CA LYS A 91 -4.78 -0.46 7.68
C LYS A 91 -4.13 -0.43 9.06
N ILE A 92 -3.79 -1.59 9.61
CA ILE A 92 -3.10 -1.68 10.90
C ILE A 92 -1.65 -1.25 10.75
N ILE A 93 -1.00 -1.65 9.64
CA ILE A 93 0.35 -1.22 9.30
C ILE A 93 0.39 0.31 9.15
N GLU A 94 -0.53 0.91 8.37
CA GLU A 94 -0.67 2.36 8.23
C GLU A 94 -0.77 3.05 9.59
N ARG A 95 -1.67 2.55 10.45
CA ARG A 95 -1.83 3.09 11.80
C ARG A 95 -0.56 2.98 12.65
N PHE A 96 0.17 1.86 12.55
CA PHE A 96 1.42 1.69 13.28
C PHE A 96 2.56 2.57 12.74
N ILE A 97 2.58 2.84 11.44
CA ILE A 97 3.50 3.82 10.84
C ILE A 97 3.21 5.21 11.42
N ASP A 98 1.93 5.61 11.45
CA ASP A 98 1.51 6.95 11.88
C ASP A 98 1.69 7.18 13.40
N GLU A 99 1.30 6.19 14.22
CA GLU A 99 1.29 6.34 15.68
C GLU A 99 2.62 5.92 16.35
N TYR A 100 3.32 4.93 15.78
CA TYR A 100 4.50 4.32 16.40
C TYR A 100 5.77 4.38 15.56
N LYS A 101 5.73 5.04 14.39
CA LYS A 101 6.87 5.22 13.48
C LYS A 101 7.49 3.90 13.00
N VAL A 102 6.66 2.87 12.85
CA VAL A 102 7.10 1.62 12.22
C VAL A 102 7.59 1.94 10.81
N SER A 103 8.79 1.49 10.48
CA SER A 103 9.46 1.78 9.20
C SER A 103 10.04 0.53 8.54
N ASP A 104 10.30 -0.52 9.32
CA ASP A 104 10.84 -1.77 8.85
C ASP A 104 10.27 -3.02 9.56
N ILE A 105 10.80 -4.19 9.20
CA ILE A 105 10.37 -5.47 9.77
C ILE A 105 10.77 -5.61 11.26
N PRO A 106 12.02 -5.32 11.67
CA PRO A 106 12.42 -5.27 13.08
C PRO A 106 11.47 -4.47 13.98
N ASP A 107 10.97 -3.32 13.52
CA ASP A 107 10.07 -2.46 14.29
C ASP A 107 8.78 -3.19 14.75
N LEU A 108 8.28 -4.14 13.94
CA LEU A 108 7.10 -4.95 14.30
C LEU A 108 7.29 -5.75 15.58
N TYR A 109 8.52 -6.15 15.88
CA TYR A 109 8.84 -6.94 17.07
C TYR A 109 9.06 -6.10 18.33
N ASN A 110 9.17 -4.78 18.17
CA ASN A 110 9.41 -3.82 19.25
C ASN A 110 8.18 -2.95 19.54
N LEU A 111 7.01 -3.32 18.99
CA LEU A 111 5.77 -2.57 19.19
C LEU A 111 5.39 -2.46 20.68
N PRO A 112 4.90 -1.29 21.13
CA PRO A 112 4.49 -1.07 22.51
C PRO A 112 3.11 -1.68 22.77
N TRP A 113 3.06 -3.00 22.94
CA TRP A 113 1.81 -3.77 23.05
C TRP A 113 0.86 -3.28 24.15
N ASP A 114 1.38 -2.77 25.26
CA ASP A 114 0.55 -2.24 26.34
C ASP A 114 -0.17 -0.94 25.94
N GLN A 115 0.46 -0.08 25.14
CA GLN A 115 -0.18 1.11 24.57
C GLN A 115 -1.19 0.74 23.48
N ILE A 116 -0.86 -0.26 22.65
CA ILE A 116 -1.74 -0.72 21.56
C ILE A 116 -3.06 -1.29 22.11
N LYS A 117 -3.03 -1.93 23.29
CA LYS A 117 -4.25 -2.41 23.97
C LYS A 117 -5.21 -1.30 24.39
N GLU A 118 -4.70 -0.09 24.58
CA GLU A 118 -5.51 1.07 24.98
C GLU A 118 -6.11 1.81 23.79
N LEU A 119 -5.70 1.49 22.57
CA LEU A 119 -6.20 2.14 21.35
C LEU A 119 -7.65 1.74 21.03
N GLU A 120 -8.44 2.74 20.62
CA GLU A 120 -9.80 2.51 20.13
C GLU A 120 -9.78 1.57 18.91
N GLY A 121 -10.66 0.56 18.92
CA GLY A 121 -10.74 -0.47 17.88
C GLY A 121 -9.82 -1.68 18.08
N PHE A 122 -8.95 -1.68 19.10
CA PHE A 122 -8.12 -2.83 19.47
C PHE A 122 -8.68 -3.55 20.69
N GLY A 123 -9.47 -4.61 20.46
CA GLY A 123 -9.92 -5.48 21.55
C GLY A 123 -8.75 -6.28 22.16
N SER A 124 -8.75 -6.48 23.47
CA SER A 124 -7.69 -7.20 24.22
C SER A 124 -7.28 -8.53 23.56
N LYS A 125 -8.26 -9.37 23.23
CA LYS A 125 -8.04 -10.66 22.55
C LYS A 125 -7.45 -10.50 21.14
N SER A 126 -7.82 -9.43 20.43
CA SER A 126 -7.27 -9.15 19.10
C SER A 126 -5.79 -8.79 19.18
N VAL A 127 -5.42 -7.95 20.16
CA VAL A 127 -4.02 -7.56 20.39
C VAL A 127 -3.18 -8.76 20.81
N GLU A 128 -3.66 -9.58 21.74
CA GLU A 128 -2.95 -10.80 22.14
C GLU A 128 -2.73 -11.76 20.98
N ASN A 129 -3.72 -11.93 20.10
CA ASN A 129 -3.59 -12.77 18.92
C ASN A 129 -2.56 -12.21 17.93
N LEU A 130 -2.59 -10.90 17.70
CA LEU A 130 -1.64 -10.22 16.82
C LEU A 130 -0.21 -10.32 17.36
N GLN A 131 -0.02 -10.05 18.66
CA GLN A 131 1.27 -10.18 19.33
C GLN A 131 1.82 -11.61 19.19
N LYS A 132 0.99 -12.63 19.46
CA LYS A 132 1.37 -14.04 19.28
C LYS A 132 1.71 -14.37 17.83
N ALA A 133 0.97 -13.83 16.86
CA ALA A 133 1.24 -14.05 15.45
C ALA A 133 2.61 -13.49 15.04
N ILE A 134 2.93 -12.28 15.48
CA ILE A 134 4.24 -11.65 15.27
C ILE A 134 5.34 -12.44 15.98
N ASP A 135 5.18 -12.84 17.23
CA ASP A 135 6.21 -13.63 17.91
C ASP A 135 6.45 -15.00 17.26
N ASN A 136 5.41 -15.62 16.71
CA ASN A 136 5.54 -16.88 15.99
C ASN A 136 6.25 -16.74 14.65
N SER A 137 6.18 -15.58 13.98
CA SER A 137 6.87 -15.39 12.69
C SER A 137 8.40 -15.44 12.81
N LYS A 138 8.94 -15.24 14.02
CA LYS A 138 10.38 -15.42 14.31
C LYS A 138 10.87 -16.86 14.07
N LYS A 139 9.98 -17.84 14.14
CA LYS A 139 10.31 -19.27 14.04
C LYS A 139 10.28 -19.80 12.61
N ILE A 140 10.08 -18.94 11.62
CA ILE A 140 10.04 -19.35 10.23
C ILE A 140 11.46 -19.69 9.80
N SER A 141 11.78 -20.99 9.89
CA SER A 141 12.98 -21.59 9.34
C SER A 141 12.88 -21.58 7.82
N ASP A 142 13.84 -20.93 7.18
CA ASP A 142 14.12 -20.96 5.76
C ASP A 142 12.97 -20.50 4.84
N VAL A 143 13.00 -19.20 4.53
CA VAL A 143 12.36 -18.67 3.32
C VAL A 143 12.98 -19.44 2.15
N LYS A 144 12.20 -20.35 1.52
CA LYS A 144 12.64 -21.02 0.30
C LYS A 144 12.89 -19.94 -0.77
N SER A 145 14.17 -19.71 -1.05
CA SER A 145 14.67 -18.96 -2.22
C SER A 145 14.20 -19.58 -3.53
#